data_AF-M1K5X0-F1
#
_entry.id   AF-M1K5X0-F1
#
_cell.length_a   1.000
_cell.length_b   1.000
_cell.length_c   1.000
_cell.angle_alpha   90.00
_cell.angle_beta   90.00
_cell.angle_gamma   90.00
#
_symmetry.space_group_name_H-M   'P 1'
#
loop_
_entity.id
_entity.type
_entity.pdbx_description
1 polymer ?
#
loop_
_entity_poly.entity_id
_entity_poly.type
_entity_poly.pdbx_seq_one_letter_code
_entity_poly.pdbx_strand_id
1 'polypeptide(L)'
;MERIDKVFNEIRDVRECYARYLSLKNRRAEIEKDMAWIEEEMRRAEATDLEREIEEINSEYQGILESIEKLSLSSRECRSIEDLEAVFSKITDIDVLMKKSLEFLRCSVVLIGIDQAGIEAIHNLPGDGELLAFRVDKDVERLFQVSAEYPEMQKKCYLLFKSTVHGGIQGVVPADMKVFQDERALFFVFRGDSAESSEHPFAGRIVEIGPEEISKYKMTSHAIFGALRDNLREMVVERSLSDESVERSNAFFRETEFYIHNIPEWRLDVVMKEIIEMTKGPRSMDAVETLESSDRMPKFVSTSYKRFLACFELFRTLKSKRHEKGARIVDRAIMKLFDPKRYEPSVYSHFIEFADITHFLRTYPGYSLADELSKRKEMLFFDVVRESSRVNVSLSESLVTLKLYFKEKHVEFAENLESFVPMINRNLFEIQFFEMLDEGLMEKILGLGMAKSSTIRNLVLLIDYVLDLSFHLPTGAIRNQDKLRSYKQVLSLDREALIKSYRNGELCVSHEEFGSLCSLAFRESEDRRFLLSKMEE
;
A
#
# COMPACT_ATOMS: atom_id res chain seq x y z
N MET A 1 -38.59 139.88 -0.28
CA MET A 1 -37.53 139.11 0.40
C MET A 1 -37.90 137.64 0.60
N GLU A 2 -39.15 137.29 0.92
CA GLU A 2 -39.57 135.88 1.13
C GLU A 2 -39.25 134.89 0.00
N ARG A 3 -39.26 135.31 -1.27
CA ARG A 3 -38.87 134.44 -2.39
C ARG A 3 -37.39 134.05 -2.37
N ILE A 4 -36.53 134.91 -1.84
CA ILE A 4 -35.08 134.65 -1.79
C ILE A 4 -34.77 133.69 -0.64
N ASP A 5 -35.40 133.85 0.52
CA ASP A 5 -35.20 132.95 1.66
C ASP A 5 -35.74 131.53 1.39
N LYS A 6 -36.84 131.43 0.63
CA LYS A 6 -37.39 130.13 0.23
C LYS A 6 -36.44 129.39 -0.71
N VAL A 7 -35.90 130.10 -1.71
CA VAL A 7 -34.89 129.56 -2.63
C VAL A 7 -33.58 129.23 -1.89
N PHE A 8 -33.18 130.02 -0.89
CA PHE A 8 -31.97 129.76 -0.10
C PHE A 8 -32.11 128.52 0.80
N ASN A 9 -33.27 128.30 1.41
CA ASN A 9 -33.55 127.08 2.17
C ASN A 9 -33.68 125.85 1.28
N GLU A 10 -34.30 125.97 0.09
CA GLU A 10 -34.31 124.89 -0.92
C GLU A 10 -32.88 124.56 -1.40
N ILE A 11 -32.00 125.55 -1.60
CA ILE A 11 -30.58 125.33 -1.94
C ILE A 11 -29.80 124.69 -0.78
N ARG A 12 -30.12 125.03 0.47
CA ARG A 12 -29.48 124.43 1.65
C ARG A 12 -29.84 122.94 1.79
N ASP A 13 -31.10 122.58 1.51
CA ASP A 13 -31.56 121.18 1.48
C ASP A 13 -30.91 120.36 0.37
N VAL A 14 -30.63 120.96 -0.79
CA VAL A 14 -29.94 120.29 -1.91
C VAL A 14 -28.52 119.84 -1.53
N ARG A 15 -27.78 120.63 -0.74
CA ARG A 15 -26.43 120.22 -0.28
C ARG A 15 -26.48 119.04 0.68
N GLU A 16 -27.45 119.02 1.60
CA GLU A 16 -27.63 117.91 2.54
C GLU A 16 -28.13 116.64 1.83
N CYS A 17 -29.06 116.80 0.88
CA CYS A 17 -29.53 115.70 0.03
C CYS A 17 -28.40 115.14 -0.86
N TYR A 18 -27.53 116.00 -1.39
CA TYR A 18 -26.38 115.57 -2.18
C TYR A 18 -25.32 114.85 -1.33
N ALA A 19 -25.06 115.33 -0.10
CA ALA A 19 -24.17 114.64 0.84
C ALA A 19 -24.73 113.27 1.27
N ARG A 20 -26.04 113.17 1.54
CA ARG A 20 -26.73 111.90 1.80
C ARG A 20 -26.67 110.96 0.59
N TYR A 21 -26.90 111.48 -0.62
CA TYR A 21 -26.77 110.72 -1.85
C TYR A 21 -25.33 110.18 -2.05
N LEU A 22 -24.31 111.02 -1.84
CA LEU A 22 -22.91 110.60 -1.90
C LEU A 22 -22.58 109.52 -0.88
N SER A 23 -23.04 109.68 0.36
CA SER A 23 -22.88 108.68 1.42
C SER A 23 -23.56 107.36 1.05
N LEU A 24 -24.80 107.40 0.57
CA LEU A 24 -25.54 106.21 0.13
C LEU A 24 -24.91 105.57 -1.13
N LYS A 25 -24.40 106.37 -2.06
CA LYS A 25 -23.68 105.89 -3.26
C LYS A 25 -22.37 105.19 -2.89
N ASN A 26 -21.60 105.77 -1.96
CA ASN A 26 -20.38 105.15 -1.45
C ASN A 26 -20.70 103.87 -0.67
N ARG A 27 -21.74 103.89 0.17
CA ARG A 27 -22.18 102.71 0.91
C ARG A 27 -22.67 101.59 -0.01
N ARG A 28 -23.37 101.95 -1.09
CA ARG A 28 -23.77 100.99 -2.14
C ARG A 28 -22.53 100.37 -2.81
N ALA A 29 -21.52 101.17 -3.14
CA ALA A 29 -20.29 100.67 -3.73
C ALA A 29 -19.51 99.73 -2.78
N GLU A 30 -19.50 100.01 -1.47
CA GLU A 30 -18.93 99.10 -0.46
C GLU A 30 -19.70 97.77 -0.43
N ILE A 31 -21.04 97.81 -0.39
CA ILE A 31 -21.88 96.60 -0.36
C ILE A 31 -21.70 95.79 -1.64
N GLU A 32 -21.62 96.41 -2.82
CA GLU A 32 -21.37 95.72 -4.09
C GLU A 32 -19.99 95.03 -4.08
N LYS A 33 -18.97 95.64 -3.46
CA LYS A 33 -17.65 95.04 -3.30
C LYS A 33 -17.66 93.86 -2.32
N ASP A 34 -18.36 93.98 -1.20
CA ASP A 34 -18.50 92.91 -0.21
C ASP A 34 -19.29 91.73 -0.78
N MET A 35 -20.36 91.99 -1.55
CA MET A 35 -21.10 90.97 -2.28
C MET A 35 -20.20 90.21 -3.26
N ALA A 36 -19.42 90.92 -4.07
CA ALA A 36 -18.50 90.29 -5.02
C ALA A 36 -17.43 89.44 -4.31
N TRP A 37 -16.98 89.85 -3.13
CA TRP A 37 -16.05 89.06 -2.32
C TRP A 37 -16.69 87.80 -1.74
N ILE A 38 -17.92 87.90 -1.21
CA ILE A 38 -18.68 86.75 -0.70
C ILE A 38 -18.98 85.75 -1.81
N GLU A 39 -19.40 86.22 -3.00
CA GLU A 39 -19.65 85.36 -4.16
C GLU A 39 -18.39 84.60 -4.59
N GLU A 40 -17.22 85.24 -4.55
CA GLU A 40 -15.94 84.62 -4.87
C GLU A 40 -15.50 83.59 -3.81
N GLU A 41 -15.66 83.89 -2.51
CA GLU A 41 -15.41 82.94 -1.42
C GLU A 41 -16.35 81.72 -1.50
N MET A 42 -17.64 81.93 -1.77
CA MET A 42 -18.59 80.84 -1.97
C MET A 42 -18.17 79.93 -3.13
N ARG A 43 -17.80 80.51 -4.28
CA ARG A 43 -17.30 79.71 -5.41
C ARG A 43 -16.04 78.92 -5.07
N ARG A 44 -15.12 79.50 -4.30
CA ARG A 44 -13.89 78.79 -3.87
C ARG A 44 -14.20 77.65 -2.92
N ALA A 45 -15.07 77.87 -1.93
CA ALA A 45 -15.51 76.83 -1.02
C ALA A 45 -16.20 75.69 -1.78
N GLU A 46 -17.13 76.00 -2.67
CA GLU A 46 -17.81 75.02 -3.54
C GLU A 46 -16.82 74.26 -4.43
N ALA A 47 -15.83 74.93 -5.03
CA ALA A 47 -14.80 74.28 -5.84
C ALA A 47 -13.92 73.33 -5.01
N THR A 48 -13.58 73.71 -3.77
CA THR A 48 -12.74 72.89 -2.89
C THR A 48 -13.50 71.65 -2.38
N ASP A 49 -14.78 71.81 -2.03
CA ASP A 49 -15.65 70.68 -1.65
C ASP A 49 -15.85 69.71 -2.82
N LEU A 50 -16.05 70.23 -4.04
CA LEU A 50 -16.14 69.41 -5.26
C LEU A 50 -14.83 68.68 -5.57
N GLU A 51 -13.67 69.32 -5.41
CA GLU A 51 -12.37 68.67 -5.59
C GLU A 51 -12.18 67.49 -4.62
N ARG A 52 -12.57 67.66 -3.35
CA ARG A 52 -12.52 66.59 -2.35
C ARG A 52 -13.46 65.43 -2.72
N GLU A 53 -14.70 65.72 -3.13
CA GLU A 53 -15.65 64.68 -3.57
C GLU A 53 -15.13 63.92 -4.80
N ILE A 54 -14.52 64.63 -5.76
CA ILE A 54 -13.89 63.99 -6.93
C ILE A 54 -12.76 63.06 -6.50
N GLU A 55 -11.94 63.45 -5.52
CA GLU A 55 -10.83 62.64 -5.03
C GLU A 55 -11.32 61.40 -4.26
N GLU A 56 -12.36 61.54 -3.43
CA GLU A 56 -13.03 60.41 -2.75
C GLU A 56 -13.63 59.42 -3.75
N ILE A 57 -14.40 59.92 -4.74
CA ILE A 57 -14.98 59.09 -5.79
C ILE A 57 -13.90 58.39 -6.62
N ASN A 58 -12.80 59.08 -6.95
CA ASN A 58 -11.69 58.47 -7.67
C ASN A 58 -11.02 57.36 -6.85
N SER A 59 -10.84 57.55 -5.54
CA SER A 59 -10.30 56.51 -4.66
C SER A 59 -11.23 55.30 -4.58
N GLU A 60 -12.54 55.51 -4.44
CA GLU A 60 -13.53 54.42 -4.45
C GLU A 60 -13.55 53.68 -5.79
N TYR A 61 -13.53 54.42 -6.91
CA TYR A 61 -13.50 53.86 -8.25
C TYR A 61 -12.27 52.98 -8.48
N GLN A 62 -11.09 53.43 -8.06
CA GLN A 62 -9.87 52.61 -8.11
C GLN A 62 -9.99 51.35 -7.24
N GLY A 63 -10.55 51.45 -6.03
CA GLY A 63 -10.79 50.30 -5.16
C GLY A 63 -11.75 49.27 -5.79
N ILE A 64 -12.77 49.72 -6.51
CA ILE A 64 -13.68 48.86 -7.27
C ILE A 64 -12.95 48.19 -8.44
N LEU A 65 -12.14 48.93 -9.21
CA LEU A 65 -11.36 48.37 -10.31
C LEU A 65 -10.41 47.26 -9.84
N GLU A 66 -9.69 47.48 -8.74
CA GLU A 66 -8.82 46.46 -8.14
C GLU A 66 -9.61 45.22 -7.68
N SER A 67 -10.81 45.42 -7.14
CA SER A 67 -11.67 44.33 -6.68
C SER A 67 -12.21 43.50 -7.86
N ILE A 68 -12.60 44.14 -8.96
CA ILE A 68 -13.03 43.47 -10.20
C ILE A 68 -11.87 42.65 -10.76
N GLU A 69 -10.66 43.20 -10.77
CA GLU A 69 -9.48 42.49 -11.28
C GLU A 69 -9.13 41.26 -10.42
N LYS A 70 -9.16 41.37 -9.10
CA LYS A 70 -8.96 40.23 -8.18
C LYS A 70 -9.98 39.13 -8.41
N LEU A 71 -11.26 39.48 -8.61
CA LEU A 71 -12.32 38.52 -8.95
C LEU A 71 -12.09 37.84 -10.31
N SER A 72 -11.64 38.60 -11.31
CA SER A 72 -11.30 38.08 -12.63
C SER A 72 -10.15 37.07 -12.56
N LEU A 73 -9.06 37.42 -11.86
CA LEU A 73 -7.91 36.54 -11.66
C LEU A 73 -8.26 35.28 -10.86
N SER A 74 -9.15 35.40 -9.88
CA SER A 74 -9.63 34.27 -9.08
C SER A 74 -10.46 33.28 -9.91
N SER A 75 -11.23 33.77 -10.89
CA SER A 75 -12.15 32.96 -11.69
C SER A 75 -11.52 32.33 -12.93
N ARG A 76 -10.55 33.00 -13.56
CA ARG A 76 -9.89 32.53 -14.80
C ARG A 76 -8.97 31.33 -14.55
N GLU A 77 -9.00 30.32 -15.41
CA GLU A 77 -8.05 29.18 -15.36
C GLU A 77 -6.61 29.66 -15.53
N CYS A 78 -5.70 29.13 -14.71
CA CYS A 78 -4.28 29.47 -14.76
C CYS A 78 -3.54 28.40 -15.58
N ARG A 79 -3.08 28.77 -16.79
CA ARG A 79 -2.41 27.84 -17.73
C ARG A 79 -0.97 28.20 -18.06
N SER A 80 -0.51 29.39 -17.67
CA SER A 80 0.86 29.86 -17.90
C SER A 80 1.47 30.45 -16.63
N ILE A 81 2.78 30.64 -16.62
CA ILE A 81 3.49 31.21 -15.48
C ILE A 81 3.17 32.69 -15.29
N GLU A 82 2.91 33.43 -16.37
CA GLU A 82 2.55 34.84 -16.31
C GLU A 82 1.17 35.04 -15.65
N ASP A 83 0.21 34.17 -15.97
CA ASP A 83 -1.09 34.16 -15.30
C ASP A 83 -0.91 33.91 -13.79
N LEU A 84 0.04 33.04 -13.43
CA LEU A 84 0.33 32.70 -12.04
C LEU A 84 1.05 33.83 -11.31
N GLU A 85 2.07 34.45 -11.90
CA GLU A 85 2.76 35.61 -11.32
C GLU A 85 1.79 36.79 -11.12
N ALA A 86 0.87 37.03 -12.06
CA ALA A 86 -0.18 38.04 -11.91
C ALA A 86 -1.09 37.74 -10.70
N VAL A 87 -1.50 36.49 -10.53
CA VAL A 87 -2.28 36.01 -9.38
C VAL A 87 -1.51 36.25 -8.07
N PHE A 88 -0.24 35.83 -7.99
CA PHE A 88 0.59 36.00 -6.79
C PHE A 88 0.83 37.47 -6.43
N SER A 89 0.89 38.36 -7.43
CA SER A 89 1.09 39.79 -7.18
C SER A 89 -0.14 40.51 -6.59
N LYS A 90 -1.34 39.94 -6.74
CA LYS A 90 -2.61 40.63 -6.40
C LYS A 90 -3.50 39.89 -5.40
N ILE A 91 -3.34 38.58 -5.27
CA ILE A 91 -4.18 37.72 -4.42
C ILE A 91 -3.34 37.25 -3.24
N THR A 92 -3.84 37.44 -2.03
CA THR A 92 -3.22 36.97 -0.79
C THR A 92 -3.90 35.74 -0.19
N ASP A 93 -5.06 35.35 -0.73
CA ASP A 93 -5.82 34.17 -0.31
C ASP A 93 -5.07 32.88 -0.71
N ILE A 94 -4.58 32.16 0.30
CA ILE A 94 -3.76 30.96 0.13
C ILE A 94 -4.54 29.83 -0.57
N ASP A 95 -5.85 29.70 -0.34
CA ASP A 95 -6.64 28.64 -0.96
C ASP A 95 -6.81 28.90 -2.46
N VAL A 96 -6.97 30.15 -2.86
CA VAL A 96 -7.00 30.57 -4.27
C VAL A 96 -5.63 30.35 -4.91
N LEU A 97 -4.54 30.84 -4.28
CA LEU A 97 -3.17 30.67 -4.77
C LEU A 97 -2.82 29.18 -4.95
N MET A 98 -3.19 28.34 -3.98
CA MET A 98 -3.02 26.90 -4.05
C MET A 98 -3.78 26.34 -5.25
N LYS A 99 -5.08 26.60 -5.36
CA LYS A 99 -5.91 26.07 -6.45
C LYS A 99 -5.32 26.41 -7.81
N LYS A 100 -4.90 27.67 -8.01
CA LYS A 100 -4.27 28.13 -9.26
C LYS A 100 -2.94 27.46 -9.54
N SER A 101 -2.11 27.27 -8.51
CA SER A 101 -0.85 26.54 -8.61
C SER A 101 -1.04 25.08 -9.02
N LEU A 102 -2.07 24.42 -8.50
CA LEU A 102 -2.40 23.04 -8.88
C LEU A 102 -2.98 22.94 -10.30
N GLU A 103 -3.79 23.92 -10.73
CA GLU A 103 -4.28 24.02 -12.11
C GLU A 103 -3.11 24.14 -13.09
N PHE A 104 -2.18 25.06 -12.83
CA PHE A 104 -0.97 25.24 -13.63
C PHE A 104 -0.13 23.94 -13.73
N LEU A 105 0.16 23.30 -12.59
CA LEU A 105 0.94 22.05 -12.56
C LEU A 105 0.35 20.93 -13.42
N ARG A 106 -0.99 20.81 -13.46
CA ARG A 106 -1.68 19.81 -14.28
C ARG A 106 -1.53 20.05 -15.77
N CYS A 107 -1.35 21.30 -16.18
CA CYS A 107 -1.11 21.65 -17.59
C CYS A 107 0.37 21.54 -17.97
N SER A 108 1.27 21.75 -17.02
CA SER A 108 2.72 21.81 -17.23
C SER A 108 3.43 20.46 -17.25
N VAL A 109 2.77 19.39 -16.78
CA VAL A 109 3.39 18.06 -16.63
C VAL A 109 2.46 17.01 -17.23
N VAL A 110 2.88 16.40 -18.34
CA VAL A 110 2.01 15.50 -19.12
C VAL A 110 2.83 14.37 -19.72
N LEU A 111 2.27 13.16 -19.71
CA LEU A 111 2.79 12.04 -20.51
C LEU A 111 2.18 12.10 -21.91
N ILE A 112 3.01 12.08 -22.94
CA ILE A 112 2.62 12.23 -24.34
C ILE A 112 3.19 11.12 -25.22
N GLY A 113 2.45 10.72 -26.25
CA GLY A 113 2.95 9.86 -27.32
C GLY A 113 3.82 10.65 -28.30
N ILE A 114 4.85 10.00 -28.84
CA ILE A 114 5.78 10.59 -29.81
C ILE A 114 5.31 10.27 -31.23
N ASP A 115 5.23 11.28 -32.09
CA ASP A 115 4.86 11.12 -33.49
C ASP A 115 5.93 10.35 -34.31
N GLN A 116 5.54 9.84 -35.47
CA GLN A 116 6.43 9.05 -36.34
C GLN A 116 7.73 9.79 -36.70
N ALA A 117 7.66 11.10 -36.93
CA ALA A 117 8.83 11.93 -37.23
C ALA A 117 9.80 12.03 -36.03
N GLY A 118 9.28 12.12 -34.80
CA GLY A 118 10.06 12.02 -33.58
C GLY A 118 10.72 10.67 -33.38
N ILE A 119 9.98 9.59 -33.64
CA ILE A 119 10.49 8.23 -33.57
C ILE A 119 11.71 8.05 -34.50
N GLU A 120 11.64 8.61 -35.71
CA GLU A 120 12.76 8.57 -36.66
C GLU A 120 13.98 9.36 -36.17
N ALA A 121 13.79 10.47 -35.47
CA ALA A 121 14.89 11.25 -34.88
C ALA A 121 15.52 10.57 -33.64
N ILE A 122 14.74 9.79 -32.91
CA ILE A 122 15.15 9.12 -31.68
C ILE A 122 15.68 7.72 -32.02
N HIS A 123 16.94 7.64 -32.43
CA HIS A 123 17.59 6.36 -32.67
C HIS A 123 17.99 5.65 -31.35
N ASN A 124 17.90 4.31 -31.36
CA ASN A 124 18.57 3.40 -30.42
C ASN A 124 18.17 3.52 -28.93
N LEU A 125 16.88 3.63 -28.62
CA LEU A 125 16.38 3.42 -27.24
C LEU A 125 16.09 1.92 -27.01
N PRO A 126 16.71 1.28 -25.99
CA PRO A 126 16.46 -0.12 -25.66
C PRO A 126 15.05 -0.33 -25.10
N GLY A 127 14.50 -1.54 -25.30
CA GLY A 127 13.20 -1.96 -24.79
C GLY A 127 12.16 -2.24 -25.87
N ASP A 128 11.06 -2.85 -25.45
CA ASP A 128 9.86 -3.09 -26.26
C ASP A 128 8.77 -2.07 -25.89
N GLY A 129 7.81 -1.82 -26.78
CA GLY A 129 6.69 -0.89 -26.54
C GLY A 129 6.75 0.41 -27.33
N GLU A 130 5.75 1.27 -27.10
CA GLU A 130 5.60 2.57 -27.77
C GLU A 130 6.56 3.60 -27.18
N LEU A 131 6.98 4.56 -28.01
CA LEU A 131 7.85 5.65 -27.59
C LEU A 131 7.00 6.76 -26.96
N LEU A 132 7.24 7.00 -25.67
CA LEU A 132 6.55 7.99 -24.86
C LEU A 132 7.52 9.09 -24.42
N ALA A 133 7.02 10.30 -24.24
CA ALA A 133 7.74 11.37 -23.58
C ALA A 133 6.98 11.87 -22.36
N PHE A 134 7.61 11.86 -21.20
CA PHE A 134 7.14 12.61 -20.04
C PHE A 134 7.63 14.05 -20.17
N ARG A 135 6.71 14.97 -20.50
CA ARG A 135 6.98 16.39 -20.72
C ARG A 135 6.83 17.14 -19.39
N VAL A 136 7.85 17.93 -19.06
CA VAL A 136 7.85 18.84 -17.90
C VAL A 136 8.21 20.24 -18.36
N ASP A 137 7.30 21.19 -18.21
CA ASP A 137 7.58 22.59 -18.55
C ASP A 137 8.62 23.20 -17.62
N LYS A 138 9.53 23.99 -18.19
CA LYS A 138 10.62 24.67 -17.47
C LYS A 138 10.09 25.66 -16.44
N ASP A 139 8.89 26.19 -16.67
CA ASP A 139 8.20 27.13 -15.77
C ASP A 139 7.73 26.50 -14.45
N VAL A 140 7.73 25.16 -14.34
CA VAL A 140 7.48 24.48 -13.06
C VAL A 140 8.50 24.90 -12.00
N GLU A 141 9.76 25.10 -12.38
CA GLU A 141 10.77 25.62 -11.45
C GLU A 141 10.44 27.06 -11.03
N ARG A 142 9.90 27.85 -11.96
CA ARG A 142 9.51 29.24 -11.67
C ARG A 142 8.33 29.30 -10.70
N LEU A 143 7.35 28.40 -10.81
CA LEU A 143 6.30 28.24 -9.80
C LEU A 143 6.93 28.03 -8.41
N PHE A 144 7.92 27.15 -8.28
CA PHE A 144 8.55 26.91 -6.99
C PHE A 144 9.30 28.13 -6.46
N GLN A 145 9.89 28.95 -7.32
CA GLN A 145 10.53 30.20 -6.92
C GLN A 145 9.51 31.23 -6.44
N VAL A 146 8.42 31.44 -7.17
CA VAL A 146 7.38 32.43 -6.84
C VAL A 146 6.60 32.02 -5.59
N SER A 147 6.38 30.71 -5.40
CA SER A 147 5.71 30.17 -4.21
C SER A 147 6.59 30.10 -2.96
N ALA A 148 7.87 30.48 -3.03
CA ALA A 148 8.79 30.38 -1.89
C ALA A 148 8.37 31.23 -0.68
N GLU A 149 7.62 32.31 -0.90
CA GLU A 149 7.04 33.15 0.16
C GLU A 149 5.92 32.44 0.95
N TYR A 150 5.40 31.32 0.42
CA TYR A 150 4.30 30.54 1.00
C TYR A 150 4.72 29.06 1.21
N PRO A 151 5.53 28.74 2.24
CA PRO A 151 6.17 27.43 2.39
C PRO A 151 5.20 26.24 2.44
N GLU A 152 4.04 26.38 3.08
CA GLU A 152 3.05 25.30 3.15
C GLU A 152 2.46 24.97 1.79
N MET A 153 2.22 25.99 0.97
CA MET A 153 1.69 25.83 -0.38
C MET A 153 2.73 25.27 -1.33
N GLN A 154 3.95 25.80 -1.29
CA GLN A 154 5.09 25.25 -2.04
C GLN A 154 5.29 23.77 -1.73
N LYS A 155 5.23 23.38 -0.44
CA LYS A 155 5.34 21.97 -0.02
C LYS A 155 4.23 21.10 -0.61
N LYS A 156 2.97 21.53 -0.59
CA LYS A 156 1.86 20.76 -1.18
C LYS A 156 2.01 20.63 -2.70
N CYS A 157 2.37 21.72 -3.39
CA CYS A 157 2.64 21.71 -4.82
C CYS A 157 3.77 20.76 -5.18
N TYR A 158 4.87 20.80 -4.42
CA TYR A 158 6.01 19.91 -4.61
C TYR A 158 5.68 18.44 -4.37
N LEU A 159 4.87 18.13 -3.35
CA LEU A 159 4.40 16.77 -3.10
C LEU A 159 3.51 16.24 -4.22
N LEU A 160 2.59 17.07 -4.75
CA LEU A 160 1.78 16.70 -5.91
C LEU A 160 2.67 16.46 -7.12
N PHE A 161 3.56 17.40 -7.44
CA PHE A 161 4.49 17.29 -8.55
C PHE A 161 5.33 16.01 -8.45
N LYS A 162 5.89 15.72 -7.27
CA LYS A 162 6.63 14.48 -7.02
C LYS A 162 5.77 13.23 -7.28
N SER A 163 4.52 13.23 -6.82
CA SER A 163 3.59 12.12 -7.09
C SER A 163 3.28 11.97 -8.58
N THR A 164 3.10 13.06 -9.32
CA THR A 164 2.87 13.05 -10.77
C THR A 164 4.09 12.52 -11.51
N VAL A 165 5.30 12.93 -11.11
CA VAL A 165 6.56 12.42 -11.66
C VAL A 165 6.70 10.92 -11.39
N HIS A 166 6.53 10.47 -10.14
CA HIS A 166 6.61 9.04 -9.79
C HIS A 166 5.65 8.19 -10.63
N GLY A 167 4.43 8.66 -10.89
CA GLY A 167 3.48 7.97 -11.76
C GLY A 167 3.84 8.03 -13.24
N GLY A 168 4.29 9.19 -13.74
CA GLY A 168 4.55 9.42 -15.17
C GLY A 168 5.81 8.74 -15.72
N ILE A 169 6.79 8.46 -14.87
CA ILE A 169 8.01 7.72 -15.23
C ILE A 169 8.16 6.42 -14.44
N GLN A 170 7.06 5.81 -14.01
CA GLN A 170 7.08 4.59 -13.20
C GLN A 170 7.85 3.46 -13.91
N GLY A 171 8.75 2.78 -13.18
CA GLY A 171 9.52 1.65 -13.71
C GLY A 171 10.63 2.00 -14.72
N VAL A 172 10.75 3.28 -15.11
CA VAL A 172 11.79 3.76 -16.02
C VAL A 172 13.13 3.80 -15.30
N VAL A 173 14.16 3.19 -15.90
CA VAL A 173 15.55 3.29 -15.43
C VAL A 173 16.36 4.22 -16.35
N PRO A 174 17.34 4.97 -15.81
CA PRO A 174 18.09 5.94 -16.60
C PRO A 174 18.80 5.40 -17.84
N ALA A 175 19.26 4.14 -17.84
CA ALA A 175 19.90 3.55 -19.01
C ALA A 175 18.96 3.33 -20.19
N ASP A 176 17.65 3.31 -19.95
CA ASP A 176 16.61 3.02 -20.94
C ASP A 176 15.83 4.28 -21.33
N MET A 177 16.37 5.47 -21.02
CA MET A 177 15.77 6.75 -21.36
C MET A 177 16.77 7.70 -22.02
N LYS A 178 16.25 8.68 -22.74
CA LYS A 178 16.97 9.85 -23.23
C LYS A 178 16.24 11.11 -22.82
N VAL A 179 17.00 12.20 -22.60
CA VAL A 179 16.41 13.48 -22.22
C VAL A 179 16.66 14.49 -23.31
N PHE A 180 15.59 15.17 -23.72
CA PHE A 180 15.65 16.25 -24.69
C PHE A 180 15.09 17.53 -24.06
N GLN A 181 15.45 18.67 -24.62
CA GLN A 181 14.82 19.95 -24.29
C GLN A 181 14.51 20.76 -25.54
N ASP A 182 13.45 21.55 -25.47
CA ASP A 182 13.23 22.68 -26.38
C ASP A 182 13.27 24.00 -25.59
N GLU A 183 12.72 25.09 -26.15
CA GLU A 183 12.66 26.39 -25.48
C GLU A 183 11.79 26.38 -24.21
N ARG A 184 10.76 25.53 -24.14
CA ARG A 184 9.69 25.57 -23.11
C ARG A 184 9.73 24.41 -22.12
N ALA A 185 10.21 23.24 -22.51
CA ALA A 185 10.03 22.01 -21.77
C ALA A 185 11.26 21.08 -21.82
N LEU A 186 11.28 20.16 -20.86
CA LEU A 186 12.13 18.98 -20.81
C LEU A 186 11.30 17.75 -21.16
N PHE A 187 11.86 16.86 -21.96
CA PHE A 187 11.21 15.63 -22.43
C PHE A 187 12.03 14.43 -22.00
N PHE A 188 11.47 13.61 -21.12
CA PHE A 188 12.06 12.33 -20.70
C PHE A 188 11.46 11.22 -21.55
N VAL A 189 12.24 10.75 -22.52
CA VAL A 189 11.79 9.81 -23.54
C VAL A 189 12.20 8.40 -23.18
N PHE A 190 11.23 7.48 -23.16
CA PHE A 190 11.42 6.06 -22.85
C PHE A 190 10.38 5.21 -23.59
N ARG A 191 10.55 3.88 -23.56
CA ARG A 191 9.55 2.95 -24.08
C ARG A 191 8.62 2.47 -22.98
N GLY A 192 7.31 2.42 -23.25
CA GLY A 192 6.29 2.01 -22.29
C GLY A 192 5.00 1.53 -22.93
N ASP A 193 4.02 1.24 -22.07
CA ASP A 193 2.65 0.86 -22.48
C ASP A 193 1.88 2.10 -22.95
N SER A 194 1.08 1.96 -24.01
CA SER A 194 0.46 3.04 -24.80
C SER A 194 -0.04 4.24 -23.99
N ALA A 195 0.25 5.46 -24.45
CA ALA A 195 -0.24 6.68 -23.82
C ALA A 195 -1.75 6.89 -24.04
N GLU A 196 -2.44 7.41 -23.01
CA GLU A 196 -3.85 7.82 -23.11
C GLU A 196 -4.04 9.11 -23.93
N SER A 197 -2.96 9.84 -24.25
CA SER A 197 -3.01 11.17 -24.85
C SER A 197 -2.68 11.19 -26.35
N SER A 198 -3.22 12.18 -27.06
CA SER A 198 -2.86 12.50 -28.44
C SER A 198 -1.35 12.65 -28.67
N GLU A 199 -0.87 12.17 -29.81
CA GLU A 199 0.51 12.34 -30.29
C GLU A 199 0.91 13.83 -30.31
N HIS A 200 2.08 14.15 -29.74
CA HIS A 200 2.64 15.50 -29.84
C HIS A 200 3.67 15.52 -30.98
N PRO A 201 3.67 16.54 -31.85
CA PRO A 201 4.70 16.67 -32.87
C PRO A 201 6.05 16.87 -32.19
N PHE A 202 6.94 15.91 -32.35
CA PHE A 202 8.26 15.89 -31.72
C PHE A 202 9.36 16.40 -32.69
N ALA A 203 8.97 16.78 -33.91
CA ALA A 203 9.87 17.27 -34.94
C ALA A 203 10.22 18.77 -34.81
N GLY A 204 11.50 19.08 -34.56
CA GLY A 204 12.14 20.25 -35.16
C GLY A 204 13.03 21.18 -34.31
N ARG A 205 13.03 21.12 -32.97
CA ARG A 205 13.87 22.03 -32.12
C ARG A 205 14.33 21.43 -30.79
N ILE A 206 14.36 20.11 -30.69
CA ILE A 206 14.76 19.42 -29.48
C ILE A 206 16.25 19.07 -29.51
N VAL A 207 16.93 19.32 -28.40
CA VAL A 207 18.37 19.03 -28.21
C VAL A 207 18.51 17.99 -27.11
N GLU A 208 19.25 16.91 -27.37
CA GLU A 208 19.59 15.92 -26.35
C GLU A 208 20.47 16.58 -25.28
N ILE A 209 20.12 16.37 -24.01
CA ILE A 209 20.80 16.98 -22.87
C ILE A 209 21.20 15.97 -21.83
N GLY A 210 22.27 16.30 -21.11
CA GLY A 210 22.72 15.56 -19.95
C GLY A 210 22.08 16.01 -18.62
N PRO A 211 22.38 15.30 -17.52
CA PRO A 211 21.88 15.59 -16.18
C PRO A 211 22.27 16.98 -15.65
N GLU A 212 23.41 17.53 -16.10
CA GLU A 212 23.91 18.85 -15.68
C GLU A 212 22.94 19.98 -16.07
N GLU A 213 22.36 19.90 -17.27
CA GLU A 213 21.39 20.88 -17.76
C GLU A 213 20.07 20.80 -16.98
N ILE A 214 19.63 19.59 -16.65
CA ILE A 214 18.44 19.36 -15.83
C ILE A 214 18.65 19.89 -14.40
N SER A 215 19.86 19.73 -13.86
CA SER A 215 20.22 20.17 -12.50
C SER A 215 20.11 21.68 -12.28
N LYS A 216 20.03 22.49 -13.35
CA LYS A 216 19.72 23.93 -13.27
C LYS A 216 18.33 24.19 -12.68
N TYR A 217 17.42 23.23 -12.80
CA TYR A 217 16.08 23.27 -12.22
C TYR A 217 16.07 22.51 -10.89
N LYS A 218 16.44 23.18 -9.79
CA LYS A 218 16.77 22.54 -8.51
C LYS A 218 15.65 21.66 -7.95
N MET A 219 14.44 22.21 -7.80
CA MET A 219 13.30 21.46 -7.25
C MET A 219 12.84 20.38 -8.23
N THR A 220 12.78 20.74 -9.51
CA THR A 220 12.33 19.87 -10.60
C THR A 220 13.23 18.64 -10.75
N SER A 221 14.54 18.85 -10.87
CA SER A 221 15.56 17.79 -10.96
C SER A 221 15.56 16.90 -9.73
N HIS A 222 15.41 17.46 -8.52
CA HIS A 222 15.38 16.66 -7.30
C HIS A 222 14.18 15.70 -7.26
N ALA A 223 13.00 16.10 -7.73
CA ALA A 223 11.85 15.20 -7.83
C ALA A 223 12.08 14.10 -8.87
N ILE A 224 12.58 14.46 -10.06
CA ILE A 224 12.78 13.53 -11.18
C ILE A 224 13.91 12.53 -10.90
N PHE A 225 15.08 13.00 -10.47
CA PHE A 225 16.20 12.13 -10.13
C PHE A 225 15.88 11.26 -8.92
N GLY A 226 15.11 11.78 -7.95
CA GLY A 226 14.58 10.99 -6.86
C GLY A 226 13.70 9.83 -7.33
N ALA A 227 12.76 10.09 -8.24
CA ALA A 227 11.89 9.06 -8.82
C ALA A 227 12.67 8.01 -9.63
N LEU A 228 13.60 8.43 -10.50
CA LEU A 228 14.43 7.52 -11.28
C LEU A 228 15.33 6.64 -10.40
N ARG A 229 15.84 7.19 -9.29
CA ARG A 229 16.63 6.43 -8.31
C ARG A 229 15.76 5.44 -7.53
N ASP A 230 14.53 5.81 -7.20
CA ASP A 230 13.55 4.90 -6.58
C ASP A 230 13.19 3.74 -7.55
N ASN A 231 12.97 4.02 -8.83
CA ASN A 231 12.75 2.99 -9.85
C ASN A 231 13.95 2.05 -9.97
N LEU A 232 15.17 2.59 -10.00
CA LEU A 232 16.39 1.77 -10.06
C LEU A 232 16.50 0.86 -8.83
N ARG A 233 16.12 1.35 -7.63
CA ARG A 233 16.05 0.53 -6.41
C ARG A 233 15.08 -0.63 -6.56
N GLU A 234 13.87 -0.37 -7.05
CA GLU A 234 12.82 -1.39 -7.21
C GLU A 234 13.25 -2.45 -8.23
N MET A 235 13.82 -2.00 -9.35
CA MET A 235 14.29 -2.86 -10.43
C MET A 235 15.46 -3.77 -10.02
N VAL A 236 16.31 -3.35 -9.08
CA VAL A 236 17.35 -4.23 -8.49
C VAL A 236 16.73 -5.48 -7.88
N VAL A 237 15.58 -5.36 -7.21
CA VAL A 237 14.89 -6.49 -6.59
C VAL A 237 14.07 -7.26 -7.61
N GLU A 238 13.26 -6.57 -8.42
CA GLU A 238 12.32 -7.21 -9.35
C GLU A 238 13.01 -7.91 -10.52
N ARG A 239 14.03 -7.30 -11.10
CA ARG A 239 14.75 -7.82 -12.28
C ARG A 239 16.12 -8.39 -11.95
N SER A 240 16.48 -8.44 -10.66
CA SER A 240 17.78 -8.96 -10.21
C SER A 240 18.98 -8.33 -10.91
N LEU A 241 18.97 -7.00 -11.10
CA LEU A 241 19.99 -6.28 -11.87
C LEU A 241 21.41 -6.52 -11.33
N SER A 242 22.36 -6.77 -12.23
CA SER A 242 23.79 -6.93 -11.90
C SER A 242 24.47 -5.59 -11.55
N ASP A 243 25.68 -5.64 -10.98
CA ASP A 243 26.49 -4.44 -10.70
C ASP A 243 26.70 -3.62 -11.97
N GLU A 244 27.02 -4.26 -13.10
CA GLU A 244 27.26 -3.60 -14.38
C GLU A 244 26.00 -2.92 -14.94
N SER A 245 24.83 -3.55 -14.76
CA SER A 245 23.56 -2.97 -15.17
C SER A 245 23.20 -1.73 -14.34
N VAL A 246 23.45 -1.79 -13.03
CA VAL A 246 23.26 -0.65 -12.12
C VAL A 246 24.28 0.45 -12.42
N GLU A 247 25.54 0.11 -12.71
CA GLU A 247 26.60 1.06 -13.11
C GLU A 247 26.22 1.83 -14.37
N ARG A 248 25.70 1.14 -15.38
CA ARG A 248 25.24 1.76 -16.63
C ARG A 248 24.16 2.82 -16.37
N SER A 249 23.14 2.48 -15.58
CA SER A 249 22.09 3.43 -15.21
C SER A 249 22.61 4.56 -14.31
N ASN A 250 23.48 4.23 -13.35
CA ASN A 250 24.02 5.20 -12.40
C ASN A 250 24.94 6.23 -13.08
N ALA A 251 25.53 5.91 -14.24
CA ALA A 251 26.33 6.87 -15.02
C ALA A 251 25.54 8.14 -15.39
N PHE A 252 24.22 8.05 -15.56
CA PHE A 252 23.35 9.21 -15.77
C PHE A 252 23.41 10.21 -14.60
N PHE A 253 23.71 9.77 -13.38
CA PHE A 253 23.75 10.64 -12.21
C PHE A 253 25.14 11.22 -11.90
N ARG A 254 26.19 10.93 -12.70
CA ARG A 254 27.61 11.14 -12.34
C ARG A 254 27.96 12.49 -11.72
N GLU A 255 27.39 13.56 -12.27
CA GLU A 255 27.66 14.95 -11.85
C GLU A 255 26.57 15.50 -10.90
N THR A 256 25.80 14.64 -10.25
CA THR A 256 24.66 15.01 -9.39
C THR A 256 24.78 14.40 -7.99
N GLU A 257 24.07 14.97 -7.02
CA GLU A 257 24.00 14.41 -5.65
C GLU A 257 23.32 13.04 -5.57
N PHE A 258 22.65 12.61 -6.64
CA PHE A 258 21.96 11.32 -6.73
C PHE A 258 22.90 10.17 -7.12
N TYR A 259 24.16 10.48 -7.49
CA TYR A 259 25.14 9.48 -7.88
C TYR A 259 25.43 8.49 -6.76
N ILE A 260 25.36 7.20 -7.09
CA ILE A 260 25.71 6.13 -6.16
C ILE A 260 27.20 5.86 -6.27
N HIS A 261 27.99 6.38 -5.32
CA HIS A 261 29.45 6.20 -5.32
C HIS A 261 29.91 4.75 -5.10
N ASN A 262 29.13 3.96 -4.35
CA ASN A 262 29.46 2.58 -4.03
C ASN A 262 28.26 1.67 -4.29
N ILE A 263 28.19 1.16 -5.52
CA ILE A 263 27.07 0.35 -6.01
C ILE A 263 26.93 -0.97 -5.25
N PRO A 264 27.99 -1.75 -4.98
CA PRO A 264 27.86 -2.98 -4.19
C PRO A 264 27.27 -2.74 -2.80
N GLU A 265 27.70 -1.67 -2.12
CA GLU A 265 27.18 -1.31 -0.79
C GLU A 265 25.73 -0.80 -0.86
N TRP A 266 25.40 0.00 -1.86
CA TRP A 266 24.04 0.49 -2.06
C TRP A 266 23.07 -0.64 -2.41
N ARG A 267 23.43 -1.55 -3.32
CA ARG A 267 22.63 -2.75 -3.64
C ARG A 267 22.41 -3.60 -2.39
N LEU A 268 23.42 -3.75 -1.54
CA LEU A 268 23.25 -4.41 -0.25
C LEU A 268 22.20 -3.69 0.60
N ASP A 269 22.28 -2.37 0.76
CA ASP A 269 21.29 -1.63 1.55
C ASP A 269 19.87 -1.75 1.00
N VAL A 270 19.70 -1.75 -0.33
CA VAL A 270 18.41 -1.99 -1.01
C VAL A 270 17.83 -3.35 -0.63
N VAL A 271 18.62 -4.40 -0.82
CA VAL A 271 18.19 -5.78 -0.57
C VAL A 271 17.93 -6.04 0.91
N MET A 272 18.80 -5.51 1.77
CA MET A 272 18.63 -5.63 3.21
C MET A 272 17.36 -4.93 3.69
N LYS A 273 17.04 -3.75 3.15
CA LYS A 273 15.80 -3.04 3.48
C LYS A 273 14.58 -3.87 3.06
N GLU A 274 14.61 -4.46 1.87
CA GLU A 274 13.53 -5.29 1.36
C GLU A 274 13.34 -6.56 2.21
N ILE A 275 14.43 -7.27 2.53
CA ILE A 275 14.42 -8.42 3.44
C ILE A 275 13.82 -8.06 4.79
N ILE A 276 14.23 -6.93 5.37
CA ILE A 276 13.71 -6.45 6.65
C ILE A 276 12.21 -6.15 6.54
N GLU A 277 11.78 -5.46 5.48
CA GLU A 277 10.38 -5.07 5.28
C GLU A 277 9.46 -6.28 5.13
N MET A 278 9.85 -7.30 4.36
CA MET A 278 9.10 -8.57 4.26
C MET A 278 8.97 -9.31 5.60
N THR A 279 9.88 -9.04 6.54
CA THR A 279 9.79 -9.59 7.90
C THR A 279 9.00 -8.73 8.89
N LYS A 280 8.42 -7.62 8.44
CA LYS A 280 7.45 -6.82 9.21
C LYS A 280 6.02 -7.26 8.86
N GLY A 281 5.12 -7.23 9.84
CA GLY A 281 3.70 -7.55 9.66
C GLY A 281 3.37 -9.07 9.64
N PRO A 282 2.10 -9.46 9.46
CA PRO A 282 1.69 -10.85 9.28
C PRO A 282 2.13 -11.37 7.90
N ARG A 283 2.37 -12.68 7.77
CA ARG A 283 2.75 -13.30 6.50
C ARG A 283 1.51 -13.55 5.63
N SER A 284 1.63 -13.40 4.30
CA SER A 284 0.55 -13.79 3.39
C SER A 284 0.41 -15.32 3.37
N MET A 285 -0.85 -15.77 3.34
CA MET A 285 -1.26 -17.16 3.25
C MET A 285 -1.43 -17.63 1.80
N ASP A 286 -1.16 -16.75 0.82
CA ASP A 286 -1.27 -17.07 -0.59
C ASP A 286 -0.12 -17.98 -0.99
N ALA A 287 -0.45 -19.12 -1.57
CA ALA A 287 0.50 -20.13 -2.03
C ALA A 287 0.75 -19.99 -3.53
N VAL A 288 2.00 -20.23 -3.93
CA VAL A 288 2.48 -20.16 -5.31
C VAL A 288 3.25 -21.43 -5.63
N GLU A 289 3.13 -21.88 -6.88
CA GLU A 289 3.80 -23.09 -7.33
C GLU A 289 5.33 -22.91 -7.33
N THR A 290 6.00 -23.97 -6.90
CA THR A 290 7.46 -24.10 -6.98
C THR A 290 7.86 -24.45 -8.41
N LEU A 291 8.98 -23.89 -8.90
CA LEU A 291 9.44 -24.12 -10.27
C LEU A 291 10.07 -25.52 -10.47
N GLU A 292 10.47 -26.18 -9.38
CA GLU A 292 11.14 -27.48 -9.40
C GLU A 292 10.20 -28.59 -8.95
N SER A 293 9.68 -29.37 -9.89
CA SER A 293 8.90 -30.57 -9.59
C SER A 293 9.84 -31.74 -9.24
N SER A 294 9.91 -32.08 -7.95
CA SER A 294 10.62 -33.25 -7.45
C SER A 294 9.82 -33.91 -6.34
N ASP A 295 9.89 -35.24 -6.23
CA ASP A 295 9.29 -36.00 -5.12
C ASP A 295 9.80 -35.56 -3.74
N ARG A 296 10.92 -34.82 -3.70
CA ARG A 296 11.58 -34.31 -2.49
C ARG A 296 11.23 -32.86 -2.15
N MET A 297 10.49 -32.16 -3.01
CA MET A 297 10.06 -30.78 -2.83
C MET A 297 8.55 -30.67 -2.61
N PRO A 298 8.07 -29.67 -1.85
CA PRO A 298 6.65 -29.34 -1.83
C PRO A 298 6.22 -28.78 -3.20
N LYS A 299 4.95 -28.94 -3.59
CA LYS A 299 4.46 -28.35 -4.85
C LYS A 299 4.29 -26.84 -4.72
N PHE A 300 3.77 -26.40 -3.57
CA PHE A 300 3.49 -24.99 -3.30
C PHE A 300 4.27 -24.47 -2.10
N VAL A 301 4.62 -23.18 -2.16
CA VAL A 301 5.25 -22.41 -1.08
C VAL A 301 4.53 -21.07 -0.93
N SER A 302 4.73 -20.38 0.18
CA SER A 302 4.09 -19.08 0.39
C SER A 302 4.70 -18.00 -0.52
N THR A 303 3.85 -17.08 -0.99
CA THR A 303 4.23 -15.95 -1.85
C THR A 303 5.28 -15.07 -1.17
N SER A 304 5.11 -14.81 0.13
CA SER A 304 6.08 -14.05 0.93
C SER A 304 7.46 -14.72 0.95
N TYR A 305 7.52 -16.06 1.03
CA TYR A 305 8.79 -16.78 0.99
C TYR A 305 9.41 -16.83 -0.39
N LYS A 306 8.63 -16.98 -1.45
CA LYS A 306 9.14 -16.88 -2.82
C LYS A 306 9.82 -15.52 -3.06
N ARG A 307 9.19 -14.42 -2.60
CA ARG A 307 9.78 -13.08 -2.67
C ARG A 307 11.04 -12.95 -1.80
N PHE A 308 11.00 -13.52 -0.60
CA PHE A 308 12.17 -13.58 0.30
C PHE A 308 13.35 -14.32 -0.35
N LEU A 309 13.10 -15.47 -0.97
CA LEU A 309 14.11 -16.27 -1.66
C LEU A 309 14.78 -15.48 -2.79
N ALA A 310 14.00 -14.75 -3.61
CA ALA A 310 14.56 -13.91 -4.66
C ALA A 310 15.55 -12.86 -4.11
N CYS A 311 15.17 -12.19 -3.00
CA CYS A 311 16.06 -11.24 -2.33
C CYS A 311 17.27 -11.92 -1.68
N PHE A 312 17.07 -13.11 -1.11
CA PHE A 312 18.14 -13.90 -0.49
C PHE A 312 19.17 -14.37 -1.51
N GLU A 313 18.74 -14.84 -2.68
CA GLU A 313 19.64 -15.17 -3.78
C GLU A 313 20.42 -13.96 -4.25
N LEU A 314 19.73 -12.83 -4.44
CA LEU A 314 20.42 -11.61 -4.82
C LEU A 314 21.47 -11.21 -3.77
N PHE A 315 21.11 -11.24 -2.48
CA PHE A 315 22.04 -11.00 -1.37
C PHE A 315 23.29 -11.89 -1.47
N ARG A 316 23.14 -13.20 -1.70
CA ARG A 316 24.26 -14.15 -1.81
C ARG A 316 25.24 -13.81 -2.94
N THR A 317 24.77 -13.18 -4.00
CA THR A 317 25.62 -12.78 -5.14
C THR A 317 26.33 -11.44 -4.95
N LEU A 318 25.98 -10.65 -3.93
CA LEU A 318 26.53 -9.30 -3.73
C LEU A 318 27.98 -9.31 -3.23
N LYS A 319 28.84 -8.54 -3.90
CA LYS A 319 30.26 -8.35 -3.54
C LYS A 319 30.45 -7.12 -2.65
N SER A 320 29.84 -7.10 -1.46
CA SER A 320 29.96 -5.99 -0.49
C SER A 320 30.95 -6.30 0.64
N LYS A 321 31.65 -5.28 1.16
CA LYS A 321 32.51 -5.41 2.35
C LYS A 321 31.71 -5.62 3.64
N ARG A 322 30.44 -5.19 3.67
CA ARG A 322 29.52 -5.40 4.80
C ARG A 322 28.75 -6.72 4.71
N HIS A 323 29.04 -7.58 3.74
CA HIS A 323 28.29 -8.82 3.50
C HIS A 323 28.18 -9.70 4.75
N GLU A 324 29.25 -9.87 5.55
CA GLU A 324 29.21 -10.65 6.80
C GLU A 324 28.25 -10.07 7.85
N LYS A 325 28.22 -8.73 7.98
CA LYS A 325 27.27 -8.06 8.88
C LYS A 325 25.84 -8.20 8.35
N GLY A 326 25.66 -8.12 7.03
CA GLY A 326 24.41 -8.40 6.34
C GLY A 326 23.89 -9.81 6.60
N ALA A 327 24.77 -10.82 6.54
CA ALA A 327 24.43 -12.23 6.78
C ALA A 327 23.80 -12.43 8.16
N ARG A 328 24.33 -11.79 9.21
CA ARG A 328 23.73 -11.83 10.56
C ARG A 328 22.34 -11.18 10.65
N ILE A 329 22.03 -10.23 9.77
CA ILE A 329 20.70 -9.63 9.69
C ILE A 329 19.77 -10.56 8.91
N VAL A 330 20.26 -11.17 7.82
CA VAL A 330 19.53 -12.19 7.05
C VAL A 330 19.17 -13.39 7.94
N ASP A 331 20.08 -13.89 8.76
CA ASP A 331 19.80 -14.97 9.72
C ASP A 331 18.66 -14.60 10.67
N ARG A 332 18.69 -13.37 11.21
CA ARG A 332 17.60 -12.86 12.06
C ARG A 332 16.29 -12.71 11.28
N ALA A 333 16.37 -12.33 10.01
CA ALA A 333 15.21 -12.22 9.13
C ALA A 333 14.59 -13.61 8.84
N ILE A 334 15.41 -14.63 8.59
CA ILE A 334 14.98 -16.03 8.43
C ILE A 334 14.27 -16.51 9.69
N MET A 335 14.88 -16.32 10.87
CA MET A 335 14.25 -16.74 12.13
C MET A 335 12.93 -16.01 12.39
N LYS A 336 12.82 -14.73 12.00
CA LYS A 336 11.56 -13.98 12.07
C LYS A 336 10.54 -14.40 11.02
N LEU A 337 10.98 -14.83 9.84
CA LEU A 337 10.12 -15.29 8.76
C LEU A 337 9.39 -16.58 9.17
N PHE A 338 10.07 -17.44 9.93
CA PHE A 338 9.56 -18.70 10.48
C PHE A 338 9.20 -18.61 11.98
N ASP A 339 8.85 -17.42 12.46
CA ASP A 339 8.37 -17.23 13.85
C ASP A 339 6.88 -17.60 13.93
N PRO A 340 6.48 -18.57 14.78
CA PRO A 340 5.09 -18.97 14.96
C PRO A 340 4.15 -17.80 15.30
N LYS A 341 4.66 -16.74 15.94
CA LYS A 341 3.86 -15.58 16.38
C LYS A 341 3.37 -14.70 15.22
N ARG A 342 3.84 -14.92 13.99
CA ARG A 342 3.44 -14.14 12.80
C ARG A 342 2.28 -14.76 12.02
N TYR A 343 1.76 -15.90 12.48
CA TYR A 343 0.66 -16.61 11.85
C TYR A 343 -0.58 -16.54 12.73
N GLU A 344 -1.75 -16.41 12.11
CA GLU A 344 -2.98 -16.83 12.75
C GLU A 344 -3.00 -18.36 12.74
N PRO A 345 -2.96 -19.02 13.91
CA PRO A 345 -2.74 -20.46 13.98
C PRO A 345 -3.94 -21.20 13.36
N SER A 346 -3.66 -21.84 12.23
CA SER A 346 -4.58 -22.72 11.49
C SER A 346 -3.82 -23.92 10.93
N VAL A 347 -4.53 -25.02 10.69
CA VAL A 347 -3.94 -26.23 10.07
C VAL A 347 -3.24 -25.86 8.75
N TYR A 348 -3.91 -25.06 7.92
CA TYR A 348 -3.38 -24.59 6.65
C TYR A 348 -2.09 -23.76 6.82
N SER A 349 -2.00 -22.89 7.85
CA SER A 349 -0.77 -22.14 8.14
C SER A 349 0.41 -23.04 8.50
N HIS A 350 0.16 -24.12 9.24
CA HIS A 350 1.23 -25.08 9.60
C HIS A 350 1.73 -25.83 8.36
N PHE A 351 0.84 -26.20 7.43
CA PHE A 351 1.23 -26.80 6.15
C PHE A 351 2.10 -25.89 5.31
N ILE A 352 1.71 -24.61 5.14
CA ILE A 352 2.50 -23.63 4.41
C ILE A 352 3.89 -23.46 5.04
N GLU A 353 3.95 -23.25 6.36
CA GLU A 353 5.23 -23.07 7.04
C GLU A 353 6.12 -24.31 6.93
N PHE A 354 5.53 -25.51 7.02
CA PHE A 354 6.24 -26.77 6.81
C PHE A 354 6.82 -26.85 5.39
N ALA A 355 6.05 -26.47 4.36
CA ALA A 355 6.50 -26.44 2.98
C ALA A 355 7.67 -25.46 2.79
N ASP A 356 7.54 -24.24 3.31
CA ASP A 356 8.55 -23.19 3.14
C ASP A 356 9.88 -23.57 3.80
N ILE A 357 9.84 -24.09 5.03
CA ILE A 357 11.04 -24.57 5.73
C ILE A 357 11.64 -25.78 5.00
N THR A 358 10.79 -26.72 4.55
CA THR A 358 11.25 -27.89 3.80
C THR A 358 11.95 -27.49 2.52
N HIS A 359 11.37 -26.56 1.75
CA HIS A 359 12.00 -26.02 0.56
C HIS A 359 13.34 -25.37 0.91
N PHE A 360 13.39 -24.51 1.94
CA PHE A 360 14.63 -23.80 2.31
C PHE A 360 15.77 -24.76 2.66
N LEU A 361 15.49 -25.75 3.51
CA LEU A 361 16.47 -26.76 3.94
C LEU A 361 16.98 -27.63 2.78
N ARG A 362 16.14 -27.86 1.76
CA ARG A 362 16.51 -28.64 0.58
C ARG A 362 17.30 -27.83 -0.43
N THR A 363 16.95 -26.56 -0.64
CA THR A 363 17.65 -25.66 -1.56
C THR A 363 19.02 -25.24 -1.01
N TYR A 364 19.15 -25.06 0.31
CA TYR A 364 20.39 -24.64 0.97
C TYR A 364 20.88 -25.65 2.02
N PRO A 365 21.31 -26.85 1.59
CA PRO A 365 21.84 -27.83 2.51
C PRO A 365 23.10 -27.28 3.19
N GLY A 366 23.13 -27.27 4.52
CA GLY A 366 24.26 -26.77 5.31
C GLY A 366 24.22 -25.26 5.62
N TYR A 367 23.10 -24.58 5.42
CA TYR A 367 22.92 -23.21 5.93
C TYR A 367 23.06 -23.17 7.46
N SER A 368 23.52 -22.06 8.02
CA SER A 368 23.84 -21.91 9.46
C SER A 368 22.68 -22.21 10.40
N LEU A 369 21.44 -21.97 9.95
CA LEU A 369 20.20 -22.19 10.70
C LEU A 369 19.53 -23.54 10.42
N ALA A 370 20.21 -24.47 9.74
CA ALA A 370 19.60 -25.72 9.31
C ALA A 370 19.07 -26.57 10.49
N ASP A 371 19.76 -26.56 11.63
CA ASP A 371 19.37 -27.33 12.81
C ASP A 371 18.14 -26.74 13.50
N GLU A 372 18.08 -25.42 13.69
CA GLU A 372 16.93 -24.72 14.26
C GLU A 372 15.68 -24.89 13.39
N LEU A 373 15.84 -24.70 12.07
CA LEU A 373 14.75 -24.87 11.11
C LEU A 373 14.30 -26.33 11.02
N SER A 374 15.21 -27.30 11.13
CA SER A 374 14.84 -28.72 11.17
C SER A 374 14.01 -29.07 12.41
N LYS A 375 14.36 -28.53 13.58
CA LYS A 375 13.55 -28.68 14.80
C LYS A 375 12.18 -28.04 14.65
N ARG A 376 12.09 -26.85 14.03
CA ARG A 376 10.80 -26.19 13.76
C ARG A 376 9.95 -27.01 12.80
N LYS A 377 10.53 -27.54 11.73
CA LYS A 377 9.86 -28.43 10.79
C LYS A 377 9.31 -29.69 11.48
N GLU A 378 10.07 -30.28 12.41
CA GLU A 378 9.61 -31.43 13.20
C GLU A 378 8.44 -31.05 14.13
N MET A 379 8.49 -29.89 14.80
CA MET A 379 7.34 -29.42 15.58
C MET A 379 6.10 -29.22 14.69
N LEU A 380 6.27 -28.62 13.52
CA LEU A 380 5.19 -28.41 12.56
C LEU A 380 4.58 -29.72 12.05
N PHE A 381 5.40 -30.77 11.88
CA PHE A 381 4.89 -32.11 11.57
C PHE A 381 3.87 -32.55 12.63
N PHE A 382 4.23 -32.46 13.92
CA PHE A 382 3.33 -32.84 15.01
C PHE A 382 2.12 -31.91 15.13
N ASP A 383 2.29 -30.60 14.94
CA ASP A 383 1.19 -29.63 14.99
C ASP A 383 0.19 -29.86 13.85
N VAL A 384 0.66 -30.14 12.63
CA VAL A 384 -0.19 -30.51 11.49
C VAL A 384 -1.00 -31.76 11.81
N VAL A 385 -0.32 -32.83 12.24
CA VAL A 385 -0.98 -34.12 12.51
C VAL A 385 -2.00 -33.98 13.63
N ARG A 386 -1.63 -33.36 14.77
CA ARG A 386 -2.50 -33.18 15.93
C ARG A 386 -3.75 -32.38 15.60
N GLU A 387 -3.62 -31.23 14.95
CA GLU A 387 -4.78 -30.38 14.66
C GLU A 387 -5.67 -30.99 13.57
N SER A 388 -5.09 -31.65 12.56
CA SER A 388 -5.84 -32.29 11.47
C SER A 388 -6.63 -33.51 11.96
N SER A 389 -6.08 -34.31 12.86
CA SER A 389 -6.68 -35.56 13.37
C SER A 389 -7.69 -35.33 14.52
N ARG A 390 -7.78 -34.11 15.06
CA ARG A 390 -8.59 -33.83 16.25
C ARG A 390 -10.09 -34.14 16.07
N VAL A 391 -10.63 -35.02 16.91
CA VAL A 391 -12.05 -35.39 16.89
C VAL A 391 -12.89 -34.43 17.75
N ASN A 392 -13.55 -33.47 17.11
CA ASN A 392 -14.40 -32.47 17.79
C ASN A 392 -15.91 -32.73 17.64
N VAL A 393 -16.31 -33.68 16.79
CA VAL A 393 -17.73 -34.03 16.60
C VAL A 393 -18.28 -34.80 17.79
N SER A 394 -19.55 -34.59 18.13
CA SER A 394 -20.23 -35.42 19.12
C SER A 394 -20.54 -36.80 18.51
N LEU A 395 -20.13 -37.88 19.17
CA LEU A 395 -20.43 -39.24 18.70
C LEU A 395 -21.92 -39.62 18.85
N SER A 396 -22.76 -38.76 19.42
CA SER A 396 -24.21 -38.92 19.46
C SER A 396 -24.93 -38.55 18.16
N GLU A 397 -24.22 -37.93 17.21
CA GLU A 397 -24.74 -37.51 15.91
C GLU A 397 -25.18 -38.69 15.02
N SER A 398 -25.88 -38.38 13.93
CA SER A 398 -26.27 -39.40 12.95
C SER A 398 -25.04 -40.04 12.29
N LEU A 399 -25.12 -41.31 11.89
CA LEU A 399 -24.03 -41.99 11.19
C LEU A 399 -23.61 -41.26 9.91
N VAL A 400 -24.57 -40.68 9.18
CA VAL A 400 -24.27 -39.91 7.96
C VAL A 400 -23.44 -38.67 8.28
N THR A 401 -23.82 -37.92 9.32
CA THR A 401 -23.07 -36.75 9.79
C THR A 401 -21.64 -37.12 10.20
N LEU A 402 -21.48 -38.22 10.95
CA LEU A 402 -20.18 -38.68 11.40
C LEU A 402 -19.30 -39.12 10.21
N LYS A 403 -19.84 -39.91 9.27
CA LYS A 403 -19.10 -40.32 8.07
C LYS A 403 -18.67 -39.12 7.24
N LEU A 404 -19.55 -38.14 7.03
CA LEU A 404 -19.20 -36.90 6.33
C LEU A 404 -18.08 -36.15 7.04
N TYR A 405 -18.16 -35.99 8.37
CA TYR A 405 -17.13 -35.33 9.16
C TYR A 405 -15.74 -35.96 8.98
N PHE A 406 -15.61 -37.28 9.14
CA PHE A 406 -14.31 -37.96 8.97
C PHE A 406 -13.83 -37.94 7.52
N LYS A 407 -14.75 -38.04 6.55
CA LYS A 407 -14.43 -37.93 5.12
C LYS A 407 -13.86 -36.55 4.78
N GLU A 408 -14.54 -35.49 5.20
CA GLU A 408 -14.12 -34.10 4.95
C GLU A 408 -12.75 -33.84 5.55
N LYS A 409 -12.50 -34.27 6.79
CA LYS A 409 -11.18 -34.14 7.42
C LYS A 409 -10.09 -34.88 6.67
N HIS A 410 -10.32 -36.12 6.25
CA HIS A 410 -9.32 -36.90 5.51
C HIS A 410 -9.05 -36.30 4.13
N VAL A 411 -10.10 -35.88 3.41
CA VAL A 411 -9.96 -35.22 2.10
C VAL A 411 -9.20 -33.91 2.22
N GLU A 412 -9.57 -33.04 3.15
CA GLU A 412 -8.86 -31.77 3.40
C GLU A 412 -7.40 -32.01 3.77
N PHE A 413 -7.12 -33.00 4.61
CA PHE A 413 -5.76 -33.38 4.97
C PHE A 413 -4.97 -33.89 3.76
N ALA A 414 -5.55 -34.76 2.95
CA ALA A 414 -4.93 -35.32 1.75
C ALA A 414 -4.62 -34.24 0.70
N GLU A 415 -5.56 -33.33 0.44
CA GLU A 415 -5.37 -32.19 -0.48
C GLU A 415 -4.22 -31.28 -0.04
N ASN A 416 -4.13 -31.01 1.27
CA ASN A 416 -3.01 -30.26 1.84
C ASN A 416 -1.69 -31.02 1.77
N LEU A 417 -1.67 -32.33 2.02
CA LEU A 417 -0.47 -33.16 1.83
C LEU A 417 0.02 -33.15 0.38
N GLU A 418 -0.90 -33.22 -0.58
CA GLU A 418 -0.55 -33.18 -1.99
C GLU A 418 0.10 -31.86 -2.40
N SER A 419 -0.30 -30.78 -1.75
CA SER A 419 0.13 -29.41 -2.05
C SER A 419 1.45 -29.04 -1.35
N PHE A 420 1.56 -29.33 -0.06
CA PHE A 420 2.59 -28.75 0.81
C PHE A 420 3.61 -29.76 1.34
N VAL A 421 3.35 -31.07 1.20
CA VAL A 421 4.27 -32.11 1.70
C VAL A 421 4.92 -32.84 0.53
N PRO A 422 6.27 -32.98 0.54
CA PRO A 422 6.98 -33.79 -0.45
C PRO A 422 6.42 -35.21 -0.53
N MET A 423 6.31 -35.75 -1.75
CA MET A 423 5.73 -37.06 -2.01
C MET A 423 6.36 -38.16 -1.14
N ILE A 424 7.68 -38.12 -0.95
CA ILE A 424 8.42 -39.11 -0.12
C ILE A 424 7.99 -39.14 1.35
N ASN A 425 7.36 -38.07 1.86
CA ASN A 425 6.98 -37.93 3.26
C ASN A 425 5.48 -38.13 3.50
N ARG A 426 4.65 -38.21 2.45
CA ARG A 426 3.18 -38.23 2.60
C ARG A 426 2.68 -39.42 3.40
N ASN A 427 3.22 -40.61 3.13
CA ASN A 427 2.85 -41.82 3.87
C ASN A 427 3.13 -41.68 5.37
N LEU A 428 4.23 -41.01 5.76
CA LEU A 428 4.55 -40.80 7.17
C LEU A 428 3.51 -39.90 7.86
N PHE A 429 3.12 -38.80 7.20
CA PHE A 429 2.07 -37.92 7.70
C PHE A 429 0.73 -38.65 7.80
N GLU A 430 0.38 -39.44 6.78
CA GLU A 430 -0.90 -40.14 6.75
C GLU A 430 -0.99 -41.25 7.80
N ILE A 431 0.09 -42.01 8.00
CA ILE A 431 0.17 -43.00 9.09
C ILE A 431 -0.03 -42.31 10.44
N GLN A 432 0.68 -41.21 10.72
CA GLN A 432 0.55 -40.51 12.00
C GLN A 432 -0.81 -39.82 12.16
N PHE A 433 -1.43 -39.36 11.07
CA PHE A 433 -2.80 -38.83 11.08
C PHE A 433 -3.78 -39.89 11.58
N PHE A 434 -3.76 -41.09 11.01
CA PHE A 434 -4.64 -42.16 11.45
C PHE A 434 -4.29 -42.67 12.85
N GLU A 435 -3.01 -42.72 13.22
CA GLU A 435 -2.58 -43.08 14.57
C GLU A 435 -3.25 -42.19 15.64
N MET A 436 -3.20 -40.87 15.45
CA MET A 436 -3.80 -39.89 16.36
C MET A 436 -5.32 -39.81 16.23
N LEU A 437 -5.87 -40.02 15.02
CA LEU A 437 -7.31 -40.05 14.79
C LEU A 437 -7.95 -41.22 15.54
N ASP A 438 -7.35 -42.41 15.44
CA ASP A 438 -7.80 -43.62 16.11
C ASP A 438 -7.72 -43.45 17.63
N GLU A 439 -6.62 -42.89 18.14
CA GLU A 439 -6.47 -42.55 19.56
C GLU A 439 -7.57 -41.60 20.04
N GLY A 440 -7.76 -40.46 19.36
CA GLY A 440 -8.76 -39.47 19.72
C GLY A 440 -10.20 -40.01 19.60
N LEU A 441 -10.47 -40.89 18.63
CA LEU A 441 -11.76 -41.57 18.50
C LEU A 441 -11.99 -42.54 19.67
N MET A 442 -10.99 -43.35 20.03
CA MET A 442 -11.07 -44.27 21.17
C MET A 442 -11.32 -43.52 22.48
N GLU A 443 -10.59 -42.43 22.74
CA GLU A 443 -10.80 -41.57 23.91
C GLU A 443 -12.25 -41.02 23.96
N LYS A 444 -12.77 -40.56 22.82
CA LYS A 444 -14.15 -40.08 22.73
C LYS A 444 -15.17 -41.18 22.97
N ILE A 445 -14.92 -42.41 22.49
CA ILE A 445 -15.80 -43.57 22.73
C ILE A 445 -15.83 -43.89 24.22
N LEU A 446 -14.68 -43.97 24.87
CA LEU A 446 -14.60 -44.22 26.32
C LEU A 446 -15.31 -43.12 27.13
N GLY A 447 -15.24 -41.87 26.66
CA GLY A 447 -15.89 -40.72 27.30
C GLY A 447 -17.41 -40.63 27.17
N LEU A 448 -18.07 -41.50 26.38
CA LEU A 448 -19.51 -41.43 26.14
C LEU A 448 -20.38 -41.85 27.34
N GLY A 449 -19.86 -42.63 28.29
CA GLY A 449 -20.65 -43.13 29.41
C GLY A 449 -21.76 -44.11 28.98
N MET A 450 -23.03 -43.81 29.28
CA MET A 450 -24.17 -44.64 28.83
C MET A 450 -24.74 -44.14 27.50
N ALA A 451 -24.74 -44.99 26.46
CA ALA A 451 -25.24 -44.64 25.13
C ALA A 451 -26.57 -45.33 24.76
N LYS A 452 -27.24 -44.80 23.73
CA LYS A 452 -28.39 -45.45 23.09
C LYS A 452 -27.91 -46.62 22.23
N SER A 453 -28.70 -47.70 22.15
CA SER A 453 -28.37 -48.86 21.30
C SER A 453 -28.18 -48.46 19.82
N SER A 454 -28.90 -47.44 19.36
CA SER A 454 -28.70 -46.84 18.04
C SER A 454 -27.34 -46.16 17.88
N THR A 455 -26.85 -45.49 18.93
CA THR A 455 -25.52 -44.86 18.96
C THR A 455 -24.42 -45.92 18.90
N ILE A 456 -24.54 -47.00 19.68
CA ILE A 456 -23.58 -48.11 19.66
C ILE A 456 -23.51 -48.76 18.28
N ARG A 457 -24.67 -49.01 17.65
CA ARG A 457 -24.71 -49.52 16.27
C ARG A 457 -24.03 -48.58 15.28
N ASN A 458 -24.25 -47.27 15.42
CA ASN A 458 -23.58 -46.26 14.59
C ASN A 458 -22.07 -46.25 14.82
N LEU A 459 -21.60 -46.40 16.07
CA LEU A 459 -20.17 -46.45 16.40
C LEU A 459 -19.48 -47.64 15.72
N VAL A 460 -20.08 -48.82 15.74
CA VAL A 460 -19.54 -50.02 15.06
C VAL A 460 -19.36 -49.74 13.56
N LEU A 461 -20.40 -49.18 12.91
CA LEU A 461 -20.36 -48.83 11.48
C LEU A 461 -19.43 -47.66 11.16
N LEU A 462 -19.19 -46.77 12.13
CA LEU A 462 -18.25 -45.66 12.01
C LEU A 462 -16.80 -46.14 12.12
N ILE A 463 -16.51 -47.05 13.05
CA ILE A 463 -15.18 -47.64 13.19
C ILE A 463 -14.79 -48.35 11.90
N ASP A 464 -15.69 -49.14 11.32
CA ASP A 464 -15.46 -49.76 10.00
C ASP A 464 -15.13 -48.72 8.93
N TYR A 465 -15.90 -47.64 8.89
CA TYR A 465 -15.66 -46.56 7.93
C TYR A 465 -14.29 -45.89 8.12
N VAL A 466 -13.88 -45.59 9.35
CA VAL A 466 -12.56 -44.98 9.64
C VAL A 466 -11.42 -45.93 9.29
N LEU A 467 -11.57 -47.23 9.59
CA LEU A 467 -10.60 -48.25 9.20
C LEU A 467 -10.46 -48.33 7.67
N ASP A 468 -11.59 -48.30 6.95
CA ASP A 468 -11.61 -48.34 5.47
C ASP A 468 -10.92 -47.12 4.85
N LEU A 469 -10.97 -45.94 5.49
CA LEU A 469 -10.26 -44.74 5.02
C LEU A 469 -8.73 -44.92 4.99
N SER A 470 -8.20 -45.83 5.80
CA SER A 470 -6.76 -46.12 5.90
C SER A 470 -6.30 -47.34 5.08
N PHE A 471 -7.19 -47.96 4.29
CA PHE A 471 -6.93 -49.26 3.65
C PHE A 471 -5.78 -49.25 2.64
N HIS A 472 -5.48 -48.12 2.01
CA HIS A 472 -4.38 -47.98 1.05
C HIS A 472 -3.00 -47.92 1.72
N LEU A 473 -2.93 -47.77 3.04
CA LEU A 473 -1.67 -47.78 3.79
C LEU A 473 -1.18 -49.21 4.04
N PRO A 474 0.15 -49.42 4.18
CA PRO A 474 0.71 -50.74 4.45
C PRO A 474 0.11 -51.36 5.72
N THR A 475 -0.23 -52.66 5.66
CA THR A 475 -0.79 -53.39 6.80
C THR A 475 0.16 -53.36 8.00
N GLY A 476 -0.37 -53.03 9.18
CA GLY A 476 0.42 -52.93 10.42
C GLY A 476 1.23 -51.64 10.56
N ALA A 477 1.09 -50.67 9.65
CA ALA A 477 1.75 -49.37 9.77
C ALA A 477 1.13 -48.48 10.86
N ILE A 478 -0.18 -48.59 11.08
CA ILE A 478 -0.91 -47.88 12.13
C ILE A 478 -1.05 -48.82 13.32
N ARG A 479 -0.44 -48.49 14.46
CA ARG A 479 -0.38 -49.37 15.64
C ARG A 479 -1.73 -49.42 16.36
N ASN A 480 -2.42 -48.29 16.45
CA ASN A 480 -3.74 -48.18 17.07
C ASN A 480 -4.85 -48.90 16.30
N GLN A 481 -4.61 -49.34 15.06
CA GLN A 481 -5.62 -49.96 14.21
C GLN A 481 -6.18 -51.26 14.81
N ASP A 482 -5.32 -52.11 15.38
CA ASP A 482 -5.74 -53.38 16.00
C ASP A 482 -6.49 -53.15 17.32
N LYS A 483 -6.10 -52.10 18.05
CA LYS A 483 -6.82 -51.66 19.26
C LYS A 483 -8.20 -51.12 18.91
N LEU A 484 -8.33 -50.31 17.87
CA LEU A 484 -9.61 -49.80 17.39
C LEU A 484 -10.53 -50.94 16.86
N ARG A 485 -9.97 -51.94 16.16
CA ARG A 485 -10.71 -53.17 15.80
C ARG A 485 -11.24 -53.91 17.01
N SER A 486 -10.46 -53.96 18.09
CA SER A 486 -10.88 -54.57 19.36
C SER A 486 -12.04 -53.80 20.00
N TYR A 487 -12.05 -52.46 19.92
CA TYR A 487 -13.20 -51.65 20.36
C TYR A 487 -14.46 -52.02 19.58
N LYS A 488 -14.37 -52.15 18.25
CA LYS A 488 -15.48 -52.61 17.41
C LYS A 488 -15.99 -53.98 17.87
N GLN A 489 -15.10 -54.94 18.11
CA GLN A 489 -15.47 -56.29 18.56
C GLN A 489 -16.23 -56.26 19.89
N VAL A 490 -15.76 -55.48 20.87
CA VAL A 490 -16.45 -55.35 22.17
C VAL A 490 -17.85 -54.76 22.02
N LEU A 491 -18.04 -53.80 21.10
CA LEU A 491 -19.33 -53.13 20.88
C LEU A 491 -20.32 -53.92 20.00
N SER A 492 -19.88 -55.00 19.35
CA SER A 492 -20.68 -55.72 18.33
C SER A 492 -20.93 -57.19 18.64
N LEU A 493 -20.06 -57.85 19.39
CA LEU A 493 -20.19 -59.26 19.75
C LEU A 493 -21.25 -59.49 20.83
N ASP A 494 -21.82 -60.69 20.81
CA ASP A 494 -22.65 -61.19 21.91
C ASP A 494 -21.79 -61.61 23.12
N ARG A 495 -22.46 -61.88 24.24
CA ARG A 495 -21.82 -62.16 25.53
C ARG A 495 -20.88 -63.37 25.48
N GLU A 496 -21.28 -64.45 24.82
CA GLU A 496 -20.48 -65.69 24.76
C GLU A 496 -19.25 -65.54 23.85
N ALA A 497 -19.41 -64.92 22.68
CA ALA A 497 -18.30 -64.66 21.77
C ALA A 497 -17.30 -63.66 22.34
N LEU A 498 -17.78 -62.64 23.09
CA LEU A 498 -16.92 -61.65 23.71
C LEU A 498 -16.04 -62.26 24.81
N ILE A 499 -16.60 -63.10 25.69
CA ILE A 499 -15.83 -63.80 26.74
C ILE A 499 -14.76 -64.71 26.12
N LYS A 500 -15.11 -65.43 25.05
CA LYS A 500 -14.17 -66.29 24.33
C LYS A 500 -13.02 -65.48 23.74
N SER A 501 -13.33 -64.40 23.02
CA SER A 501 -12.33 -63.52 22.39
C SER A 501 -11.40 -62.89 23.43
N TYR A 502 -11.96 -62.46 24.58
CA TYR A 502 -11.20 -61.91 25.69
C TYR A 502 -10.25 -62.94 26.34
N ARG A 503 -10.74 -64.15 26.65
CA ARG A 503 -9.94 -65.23 27.26
C ARG A 503 -8.84 -65.76 26.34
N ASN A 504 -9.09 -65.74 25.04
CA ASN A 504 -8.10 -66.14 24.04
C ASN A 504 -6.99 -65.08 23.81
N GLY A 505 -7.10 -63.90 24.43
CA GLY A 505 -6.15 -62.80 24.22
C GLY A 505 -6.25 -62.18 22.82
N GLU A 506 -7.40 -62.31 22.15
CA GLU A 506 -7.63 -61.79 20.79
C GLU A 506 -7.94 -60.28 20.79
N LEU A 507 -8.23 -59.70 21.97
CA LEU A 507 -8.58 -58.29 22.14
C LEU A 507 -7.36 -57.47 22.62
N CYS A 508 -6.97 -56.46 21.85
CA CYS A 508 -5.84 -55.58 22.13
C CYS A 508 -6.23 -54.39 23.04
N VAL A 509 -6.99 -54.61 24.10
CA VAL A 509 -7.46 -53.56 25.03
C VAL A 509 -7.05 -53.85 26.47
N SER A 510 -6.81 -52.80 27.26
CA SER A 510 -6.55 -52.97 28.70
C SER A 510 -7.81 -53.38 29.47
N HIS A 511 -7.63 -53.90 30.69
CA HIS A 511 -8.74 -54.29 31.56
C HIS A 511 -9.70 -53.13 31.86
N GLU A 512 -9.17 -51.92 32.08
CA GLU A 512 -9.96 -50.72 32.38
C GLU A 512 -10.77 -50.25 31.17
N GLU A 513 -10.16 -50.25 29.98
CA GLU A 513 -10.83 -49.91 28.72
C GLU A 513 -11.93 -50.92 28.39
N PHE A 514 -11.65 -52.21 28.55
CA PHE A 514 -12.64 -53.27 28.35
C PHE A 514 -13.86 -53.10 29.26
N GLY A 515 -13.64 -52.86 30.56
CA GLY A 515 -14.73 -52.60 31.51
C GLY A 515 -15.57 -51.37 31.15
N SER A 516 -14.92 -50.32 30.65
CA SER A 516 -15.59 -49.10 30.18
C SER A 516 -16.44 -49.35 28.93
N LEU A 517 -15.90 -50.08 27.96
CA LEU A 517 -16.62 -50.46 26.74
C LEU A 517 -17.79 -51.41 27.00
N CYS A 518 -17.63 -52.38 27.92
CA CYS A 518 -18.74 -53.23 28.36
C CYS A 518 -19.85 -52.42 29.05
N SER A 519 -19.47 -51.39 29.82
CA SER A 519 -20.45 -50.49 30.47
C SER A 519 -21.21 -49.64 29.45
N LEU A 520 -20.60 -49.37 28.29
CA LEU A 520 -21.23 -48.69 27.15
C LEU A 520 -22.16 -49.66 26.38
N ALA A 521 -21.71 -50.89 26.13
CA ALA A 521 -22.42 -51.89 25.31
C ALA A 521 -23.60 -52.57 26.02
N PHE A 522 -23.47 -52.88 27.31
CA PHE A 522 -24.44 -53.66 28.08
C PHE A 522 -25.12 -52.82 29.16
N ARG A 523 -26.44 -52.65 29.03
CA ARG A 523 -27.26 -51.83 29.96
C ARG A 523 -27.64 -52.55 31.25
N GLU A 524 -27.69 -53.87 31.23
CA GLU A 524 -28.15 -54.67 32.36
C GLU A 524 -27.04 -54.86 33.40
N SER A 525 -27.36 -54.55 34.66
CA SER A 525 -26.44 -54.68 35.80
C SER A 525 -25.94 -56.12 36.00
N GLU A 526 -26.76 -57.12 35.66
CA GLU A 526 -26.41 -58.54 35.84
C GLU A 526 -25.42 -59.02 34.77
N ASP A 527 -25.64 -58.67 33.49
CA ASP A 527 -24.71 -58.97 32.40
C ASP A 527 -23.35 -58.29 32.60
N ARG A 528 -23.36 -57.04 33.05
CA ARG A 528 -22.15 -56.30 33.41
C ARG A 528 -21.42 -56.96 34.56
N ARG A 529 -22.11 -57.30 35.66
CA ARG A 529 -21.49 -57.98 36.82
C ARG A 529 -20.96 -59.36 36.43
N PHE A 530 -21.64 -60.10 35.56
CA PHE A 530 -21.19 -61.41 35.10
C PHE A 530 -19.93 -61.31 34.22
N LEU A 531 -19.91 -60.36 33.27
CA LEU A 531 -18.75 -60.17 32.41
C LEU A 531 -17.52 -59.73 33.24
N LEU A 532 -17.72 -58.80 34.18
CA LEU A 532 -16.66 -58.34 35.07
C LEU A 532 -16.21 -59.42 36.07
N SER A 533 -17.12 -60.24 36.62
CA SER A 533 -16.75 -61.32 37.54
C SER A 533 -16.03 -62.48 36.85
N LYS A 534 -16.27 -62.69 35.55
CA LYS A 534 -15.55 -63.66 34.72
C LYS A 534 -14.20 -63.16 34.19
N MET A 535 -13.83 -61.92 34.50
CA MET A 535 -12.48 -61.37 34.29
C MET A 535 -11.55 -61.57 35.49
N GLU A 536 -12.11 -61.80 36.69
CA GLU A 536 -11.35 -62.04 37.93
C GLU A 536 -11.00 -63.53 38.13
N GLU A 537 -11.59 -64.43 37.32
CA GLU A 537 -11.24 -65.85 37.15
C GLU A 537 -10.28 -66.05 35.98
#